data_AF-A0A2R6HKM1-F1
#
_entry.id   AF-A0A2R6HKM1-F1
#
_cell.length_a   1.000
_cell.length_b   1.000
_cell.length_c   1.000
_cell.angle_alpha   90.00
_cell.angle_beta   90.00
_cell.angle_gamma   90.00
#
_symmetry.space_group_name_H-M   'P 1'
#
loop_
_entity.id
_entity.type
_entity.pdbx_description
1 polymer ?
#
loop_
_entity_poly.entity_id
_entity_poly.type
_entity_poly.pdbx_seq_one_letter_code
_entity_poly.pdbx_strand_id
1 'polypeptide(L)'
;MLERLLSTDEDCRCEPAFEGERLRVESDDCPGRGRLAEAPACRRTVVAALEERDVESVCTRAAGFERAYEDGAAGLLVAAGRFADAVAFHDEDLAERARSDPLGAARVATGRGDALARAAAETGLAAFLEADYETTLRPNVGPTVARSRIATRPPPGATLAERYELDTGAVVRRYGGDGLDTYHLTPAEHRLDAETTATLAAAYRRLARGGVTGGERAPARAVRAAAAVDQPVETLVAALRKHTLGLGVVEDYFADPAVTDAFVTAPVDENRIRVRHDGETLRTNVRLTTDGADALASRFRRSSGRAFSRASPTLAATADA
;
A
#
# COMPACT_ATOMS: atom_id res chain seq x y z
N MET A 1 20.84 1.19 -39.91
CA MET A 1 21.81 1.10 -38.80
C MET A 1 21.85 2.42 -38.03
N LEU A 2 20.69 2.98 -37.63
CA LEU A 2 20.60 4.15 -36.75
C LEU A 2 19.16 4.45 -36.24
N GLU A 3 18.32 3.42 -36.03
CA GLU A 3 16.97 3.57 -35.42
C GLU A 3 16.71 2.58 -34.28
N ARG A 4 17.76 1.94 -33.78
CA ARG A 4 17.69 0.91 -32.72
C ARG A 4 18.23 1.42 -31.38
N LEU A 5 18.17 2.72 -31.13
CA LEU A 5 18.91 3.39 -30.05
C LEU A 5 18.06 4.07 -28.97
N LEU A 6 16.74 3.92 -28.94
CA LEU A 6 15.89 4.32 -27.80
C LEU A 6 14.64 3.42 -27.62
N SER A 7 14.74 2.11 -27.84
CA SER A 7 13.77 1.20 -27.20
C SER A 7 14.32 0.82 -25.84
N THR A 8 13.99 1.60 -24.82
CA THR A 8 14.05 1.16 -23.42
C THR A 8 12.88 0.22 -23.16
N ASP A 9 12.85 -0.93 -23.82
CA ASP A 9 12.33 -2.13 -23.17
C ASP A 9 13.36 -2.47 -22.09
N GLU A 10 13.33 -1.72 -20.98
CA GLU A 10 13.93 -2.17 -19.74
C GLU A 10 13.13 -3.40 -19.33
N ASP A 11 13.71 -4.60 -19.55
CA ASP A 11 13.11 -5.91 -19.31
C ASP A 11 12.38 -5.92 -17.96
N CYS A 12 11.06 -5.70 -18.00
CA CYS A 12 10.25 -5.77 -16.82
C CYS A 12 10.31 -7.21 -16.29
N ARG A 13 10.62 -7.36 -15.01
CA ARG A 13 10.65 -8.66 -14.31
C ARG A 13 9.56 -8.75 -13.25
N CYS A 14 8.46 -8.04 -13.47
CA CYS A 14 7.29 -8.14 -12.61
C CYS A 14 6.60 -9.49 -12.86
N GLU A 15 6.27 -10.19 -11.78
CA GLU A 15 5.56 -11.46 -11.82
C GLU A 15 4.14 -11.26 -11.25
N PRO A 16 3.13 -11.05 -12.12
CA PRO A 16 1.75 -10.94 -11.69
C PRO A 16 1.18 -12.31 -11.29
N ALA A 17 0.40 -12.33 -10.22
CA ALA A 17 -0.32 -13.49 -9.72
C ALA A 17 -1.67 -13.04 -9.13
N PHE A 18 -2.71 -13.75 -9.53
CA PHE A 18 -4.07 -13.50 -9.08
C PHE A 18 -4.35 -14.16 -7.72
N GLU A 19 -4.78 -13.35 -6.74
CA GLU A 19 -5.11 -13.78 -5.37
C GLU A 19 -6.53 -13.27 -5.03
N GLY A 20 -7.57 -14.07 -5.31
CA GLY A 20 -8.96 -13.65 -5.08
C GLY A 20 -9.33 -12.47 -5.99
N GLU A 21 -9.72 -11.34 -5.39
CA GLU A 21 -10.05 -10.07 -6.07
C GLU A 21 -8.85 -9.11 -6.11
N ARG A 22 -7.63 -9.61 -5.88
CA ARG A 22 -6.38 -8.83 -5.92
C ARG A 22 -5.43 -9.36 -6.99
N LEU A 23 -4.77 -8.46 -7.69
CA LEU A 23 -3.58 -8.79 -8.49
C LEU A 23 -2.33 -8.48 -7.67
N ARG A 24 -1.61 -9.51 -7.22
CA ARG A 24 -0.31 -9.38 -6.58
C ARG A 24 0.78 -9.37 -7.65
N VAL A 25 1.80 -8.53 -7.48
CA VAL A 25 2.90 -8.39 -8.42
C VAL A 25 4.21 -8.44 -7.65
N GLU A 26 4.98 -9.50 -7.79
CA GLU A 26 6.34 -9.54 -7.25
C GLU A 26 7.27 -8.77 -8.19
N SER A 27 8.12 -7.91 -7.62
CA SER A 27 8.96 -7.01 -8.40
C SER A 27 10.32 -6.74 -7.75
N ASP A 28 10.78 -7.68 -6.91
CA ASP A 28 12.09 -7.60 -6.23
C ASP A 28 13.25 -7.51 -7.24
N ASP A 29 13.18 -8.27 -8.33
CA ASP A 29 14.21 -8.29 -9.39
C ASP A 29 13.93 -7.32 -10.55
N CYS A 30 12.83 -6.56 -10.47
CA CYS A 30 12.43 -5.64 -11.52
C CYS A 30 13.12 -4.28 -11.38
N PRO A 31 13.76 -3.74 -12.44
CA PRO A 31 14.38 -2.40 -12.42
C PRO A 31 13.40 -1.30 -11.98
N GLY A 32 12.16 -1.38 -12.46
CA GLY A 32 11.08 -0.44 -12.09
C GLY A 32 10.46 -0.67 -10.72
N ARG A 33 10.84 -1.76 -10.01
CA ARG A 33 10.40 -2.10 -8.64
C ARG A 33 8.87 -2.05 -8.43
N GLY A 34 8.11 -2.32 -9.49
CA GLY A 34 6.65 -2.27 -9.48
C GLY A 34 6.06 -0.86 -9.30
N ARG A 35 6.81 0.22 -9.54
CA ARG A 35 6.31 1.60 -9.37
C ARG A 35 5.45 2.02 -10.55
N LEU A 36 4.16 1.69 -10.52
CA LEU A 36 3.27 1.87 -11.67
C LEU A 36 3.13 3.32 -12.14
N ALA A 37 3.22 4.32 -11.27
CA ALA A 37 3.21 5.72 -11.71
C ALA A 37 4.45 6.10 -12.56
N GLU A 38 5.62 5.56 -12.21
CA GLU A 38 6.93 5.97 -12.73
C GLU A 38 7.46 5.04 -13.83
N ALA A 39 7.07 3.76 -13.83
CA ALA A 39 7.66 2.71 -14.66
C ALA A 39 6.64 2.16 -15.69
N PRO A 40 6.66 2.65 -16.95
CA PRO A 40 5.78 2.18 -18.02
C PRO A 40 5.87 0.67 -18.28
N ALA A 41 7.06 0.08 -18.19
CA ALA A 41 7.25 -1.36 -18.41
C ALA A 41 6.55 -2.21 -17.33
N CYS A 42 6.57 -1.74 -16.07
CA CYS A 42 5.82 -2.36 -14.98
C CYS A 42 4.30 -2.22 -15.21
N ARG A 43 3.83 -1.04 -15.62
CA ARG A 43 2.42 -0.84 -15.97
C ARG A 43 1.98 -1.76 -17.08
N ARG A 44 2.75 -1.86 -18.17
CA ARG A 44 2.46 -2.76 -19.30
C ARG A 44 2.21 -4.17 -18.82
N THR A 45 3.10 -4.69 -17.97
CA THR A 45 2.99 -6.05 -17.43
C THR A 45 1.73 -6.24 -16.58
N VAL A 46 1.40 -5.25 -15.75
CA VAL A 46 0.19 -5.26 -14.91
C VAL A 46 -1.08 -5.18 -15.76
N VAL A 47 -1.14 -4.22 -16.68
CA VAL A 47 -2.32 -4.00 -17.53
C VAL A 47 -2.55 -5.20 -18.45
N ALA A 48 -1.48 -5.78 -19.01
CA ALA A 48 -1.59 -7.00 -19.80
C ALA A 48 -2.16 -8.18 -18.99
N ALA A 49 -1.76 -8.34 -17.72
CA ALA A 49 -2.37 -9.36 -16.86
C ALA A 49 -3.87 -9.07 -16.60
N LEU A 50 -4.26 -7.79 -16.52
CA LEU A 50 -5.65 -7.37 -16.32
C LEU A 50 -6.54 -7.49 -17.57
N GLU A 51 -5.99 -7.87 -18.73
CA GLU A 51 -6.80 -8.31 -19.88
C GLU A 51 -7.55 -9.61 -19.57
N GLU A 52 -7.00 -10.47 -18.70
CA GLU A 52 -7.60 -11.76 -18.37
C GLU A 52 -8.84 -11.65 -17.48
N ARG A 53 -8.81 -10.73 -16.49
CA ARG A 53 -9.91 -10.50 -15.53
C ARG A 53 -9.71 -9.26 -14.67
N ASP A 54 -10.82 -8.76 -14.15
CA ASP A 54 -10.86 -7.61 -13.25
C ASP A 54 -10.45 -7.95 -11.81
N VAL A 55 -10.01 -6.93 -11.08
CA VAL A 55 -9.64 -6.98 -9.67
C VAL A 55 -10.08 -5.71 -8.96
N GLU A 56 -10.28 -5.78 -7.64
CA GLU A 56 -10.57 -4.61 -6.80
C GLU A 56 -9.30 -3.85 -6.40
N SER A 57 -8.15 -4.53 -6.39
CA SER A 57 -6.87 -3.90 -6.06
C SER A 57 -5.67 -4.55 -6.77
N VAL A 58 -4.64 -3.73 -7.01
CA VAL A 58 -3.34 -4.19 -7.50
C VAL A 58 -2.30 -3.93 -6.43
N CYS A 59 -1.47 -4.92 -6.10
CA CYS A 59 -0.46 -4.82 -5.05
C CYS A 59 0.92 -5.22 -5.58
N THR A 60 1.83 -4.27 -5.66
CA THR A 60 3.22 -4.56 -6.05
C THR A 60 4.11 -4.70 -4.82
N ARG A 61 5.03 -5.66 -4.80
CA ARG A 61 6.01 -5.87 -3.73
C ARG A 61 7.42 -5.75 -4.27
N ALA A 62 8.24 -4.94 -3.59
CA ALA A 62 9.67 -4.81 -3.87
C ALA A 62 10.43 -4.39 -2.61
N ALA A 63 11.57 -5.04 -2.36
CA ALA A 63 12.50 -4.73 -1.28
C ALA A 63 11.83 -4.68 0.12
N GLY A 64 10.90 -5.60 0.37
CA GLY A 64 10.19 -5.65 1.65
C GLY A 64 9.13 -4.56 1.84
N PHE A 65 8.80 -3.78 0.80
CA PHE A 65 7.65 -2.88 0.77
C PHE A 65 6.55 -3.42 -0.13
N GLU A 66 5.31 -3.23 0.31
CA GLU A 66 4.11 -3.39 -0.50
C GLU A 66 3.55 -2.01 -0.87
N ARG A 67 3.07 -1.89 -2.11
CA ARG A 67 2.32 -0.74 -2.61
C ARG A 67 0.97 -1.26 -3.09
N ALA A 68 -0.12 -0.76 -2.51
CA ALA A 68 -1.47 -1.07 -2.93
C ALA A 68 -2.06 0.08 -3.73
N TYR A 69 -2.50 -0.25 -4.94
CA TYR A 69 -3.25 0.60 -5.85
C TYR A 69 -4.72 0.17 -5.73
N GLU A 70 -5.51 1.03 -5.09
CA GLU A 70 -6.91 0.81 -4.71
C GLU A 70 -7.77 1.94 -5.30
N ASP A 71 -9.08 1.82 -5.19
CA ASP A 71 -10.03 2.87 -5.61
C ASP A 71 -9.79 3.29 -7.08
N GLY A 72 -9.64 4.60 -7.34
CA GLY A 72 -9.38 5.11 -8.68
C GLY A 72 -8.09 4.60 -9.33
N ALA A 73 -7.09 4.19 -8.53
CA ALA A 73 -5.85 3.63 -9.07
C ALA A 73 -6.08 2.25 -9.68
N ALA A 74 -6.81 1.37 -8.97
CA ALA A 74 -7.23 0.07 -9.49
C ALA A 74 -8.18 0.25 -10.68
N GLY A 75 -9.12 1.19 -10.58
CA GLY A 75 -10.06 1.52 -11.66
C GLY A 75 -9.38 1.89 -12.97
N LEU A 76 -8.33 2.73 -12.93
CA LEU A 76 -7.54 3.07 -14.12
C LEU A 76 -6.87 1.84 -14.75
N LEU A 77 -6.22 1.00 -13.92
CA LEU A 77 -5.50 -0.18 -14.40
C LEU A 77 -6.44 -1.23 -15.01
N VAL A 78 -7.59 -1.46 -14.38
CA VAL A 78 -8.62 -2.38 -14.87
C VAL A 78 -9.27 -1.85 -16.16
N ALA A 79 -9.63 -0.57 -16.19
CA ALA A 79 -10.18 0.05 -17.40
C ALA A 79 -9.21 -0.03 -18.58
N ALA A 80 -7.91 0.13 -18.32
CA ALA A 80 -6.88 -0.03 -19.33
C ALA A 80 -6.77 -1.47 -19.85
N GLY A 81 -6.86 -2.49 -18.98
CA GLY A 81 -6.82 -3.90 -19.37
C GLY A 81 -8.01 -4.28 -20.23
N ARG A 82 -9.22 -3.92 -19.79
CA ARG A 82 -10.45 -4.10 -20.57
C ARG A 82 -10.38 -3.40 -21.93
N PHE A 83 -9.84 -2.19 -21.98
CA PHE A 83 -9.69 -1.44 -23.23
C PHE A 83 -8.66 -2.07 -24.17
N ALA A 84 -7.52 -2.50 -23.64
CA ALA A 84 -6.50 -3.19 -24.42
C ALA A 84 -7.05 -4.48 -25.05
N ASP A 85 -7.76 -5.31 -24.26
CA ASP A 85 -8.42 -6.53 -24.76
C ASP A 85 -9.45 -6.21 -25.86
N ALA A 86 -10.31 -5.21 -25.62
CA ALA A 86 -11.36 -4.83 -26.55
C ALA A 86 -10.84 -4.32 -27.91
N VAL A 87 -9.68 -3.65 -27.94
CA VAL A 87 -9.13 -3.06 -29.18
C VAL A 87 -8.05 -3.91 -29.84
N ALA A 88 -7.45 -4.88 -29.14
CA ALA A 88 -6.29 -5.64 -29.63
C ALA A 88 -6.50 -6.30 -30.99
N PHE A 89 -7.70 -6.80 -31.28
CA PHE A 89 -8.01 -7.44 -32.56
C PHE A 89 -8.03 -6.46 -33.75
N HIS A 90 -8.33 -5.19 -33.49
CA HIS A 90 -8.53 -4.17 -34.53
C HIS A 90 -7.40 -3.14 -34.61
N ASP A 91 -6.73 -2.86 -33.49
CA ASP A 91 -5.68 -1.85 -33.37
C ASP A 91 -4.67 -2.30 -32.29
N GLU A 92 -3.72 -3.15 -32.70
CA GLU A 92 -2.69 -3.71 -31.82
C GLU A 92 -1.77 -2.62 -31.25
N ASP A 93 -1.46 -1.58 -32.04
CA ASP A 93 -0.66 -0.44 -31.59
C ASP A 93 -1.36 0.34 -30.47
N LEU A 94 -2.68 0.55 -30.59
CA LEU A 94 -3.47 1.20 -29.55
C LEU A 94 -3.60 0.33 -28.30
N ALA A 95 -3.74 -1.00 -28.45
CA ALA A 95 -3.74 -1.92 -27.32
C ALA A 95 -2.40 -1.88 -26.57
N GLU A 96 -1.26 -1.92 -27.29
CA GLU A 96 0.06 -1.81 -26.68
C GLU A 96 0.29 -0.47 -25.99
N ARG A 97 -0.24 0.61 -26.59
CA ARG A 97 -0.27 1.92 -25.93
C ARG A 97 -1.14 1.89 -24.68
N ALA A 98 -2.31 1.26 -24.69
CA ALA A 98 -3.17 1.17 -23.51
C ALA A 98 -2.51 0.42 -22.35
N ARG A 99 -1.66 -0.58 -22.64
CA ARG A 99 -0.89 -1.29 -21.62
C ARG A 99 0.17 -0.40 -20.96
N SER A 100 0.94 0.34 -21.76
CA SER A 100 2.09 1.12 -21.28
C SER A 100 1.76 2.56 -20.88
N ASP A 101 0.87 3.22 -21.63
CA ASP A 101 0.38 4.59 -21.48
C ASP A 101 -1.18 4.65 -21.55
N PRO A 102 -1.90 4.09 -20.54
CA PRO A 102 -3.36 4.14 -20.48
C PRO A 102 -3.98 5.53 -20.71
N LEU A 103 -3.37 6.58 -20.16
CA LEU A 103 -3.90 7.94 -20.24
C LEU A 103 -3.75 8.52 -21.64
N GLY A 104 -2.63 8.26 -22.32
CA GLY A 104 -2.48 8.61 -23.72
C GLY A 104 -3.38 7.79 -24.65
N ALA A 105 -3.58 6.50 -24.37
CA ALA A 105 -4.52 5.67 -25.11
C ALA A 105 -5.95 6.20 -25.01
N ALA A 106 -6.38 6.63 -23.82
CA ALA A 106 -7.68 7.26 -23.61
C ALA A 106 -7.86 8.49 -24.52
N ARG A 107 -6.87 9.40 -24.55
CA ARG A 107 -6.91 10.62 -25.38
C ARG A 107 -6.94 10.30 -26.88
N VAL A 108 -6.19 9.29 -27.31
CA VAL A 108 -6.18 8.84 -28.71
C VAL A 108 -7.53 8.25 -29.10
N ALA A 109 -8.10 7.40 -28.26
CA ALA A 109 -9.37 6.73 -28.52
C ALA A 109 -10.53 7.74 -28.65
N THR A 110 -10.57 8.75 -27.77
CA THR A 110 -11.62 9.78 -27.78
C THR A 110 -11.45 10.82 -28.90
N GLY A 111 -10.24 10.96 -29.46
CA GLY A 111 -9.95 11.92 -30.54
C GLY A 111 -10.08 11.38 -31.96
N ARG A 112 -10.13 10.05 -32.17
CA ARG A 112 -10.01 9.41 -33.50
C ARG A 112 -11.32 8.97 -34.15
N GLY A 113 -12.38 8.67 -33.40
CA GLY A 113 -13.69 8.31 -33.96
C GLY A 113 -14.65 7.62 -33.00
N ASP A 114 -15.93 7.56 -33.37
CA ASP A 114 -17.04 7.15 -32.49
C ASP A 114 -16.90 5.72 -31.94
N ALA A 115 -16.35 4.79 -32.71
CA ALA A 115 -16.19 3.40 -32.27
C ALA A 115 -15.15 3.24 -31.14
N LEU A 116 -13.99 3.89 -31.28
CA LEU A 116 -12.94 3.87 -30.26
C LEU A 116 -13.33 4.71 -29.03
N ALA A 117 -14.00 5.84 -29.25
CA ALA A 117 -14.57 6.63 -28.17
C ALA A 117 -15.61 5.83 -27.36
N ARG A 118 -16.46 5.07 -28.05
CA ARG A 118 -17.42 4.16 -27.41
C ARG A 118 -16.74 3.05 -26.64
N ALA A 119 -15.71 2.39 -27.20
CA ALA A 119 -14.95 1.37 -26.48
C ALA A 119 -14.28 1.94 -25.21
N ALA A 120 -13.70 3.14 -25.29
CA ALA A 120 -13.13 3.81 -24.12
C ALA A 120 -14.19 4.16 -23.06
N ALA A 121 -15.40 4.51 -23.48
CA ALA A 121 -16.52 4.77 -22.56
C ALA A 121 -17.05 3.48 -21.92
N GLU A 122 -17.26 2.42 -22.70
CA GLU A 122 -17.79 1.11 -22.24
C GLU A 122 -16.83 0.43 -21.24
N THR A 123 -15.52 0.59 -21.43
CA THR A 123 -14.49 0.03 -20.55
C THR A 123 -14.20 0.90 -19.32
N GLY A 124 -14.69 2.15 -19.31
CA GLY A 124 -14.47 3.14 -18.25
C GLY A 124 -13.19 3.94 -18.38
N LEU A 125 -12.35 3.68 -19.40
CA LEU A 125 -11.07 4.37 -19.59
C LEU A 125 -11.25 5.87 -19.86
N ALA A 126 -12.34 6.26 -20.51
CA ALA A 126 -12.67 7.66 -20.80
C ALA A 126 -12.87 8.53 -19.54
N ALA A 127 -13.14 7.93 -18.37
CA ALA A 127 -13.27 8.67 -17.11
C ALA A 127 -11.94 9.30 -16.63
N PHE A 128 -10.80 8.90 -17.22
CA PHE A 128 -9.46 9.31 -16.81
C PHE A 128 -8.77 10.28 -17.77
N LEU A 129 -9.50 10.94 -18.69
CA LEU A 129 -8.90 11.81 -19.72
C LEU A 129 -8.03 12.96 -19.14
N GLU A 130 -8.52 13.56 -18.06
CA GLU A 130 -7.88 14.68 -17.35
C GLU A 130 -6.98 14.22 -16.19
N ALA A 131 -6.78 12.91 -16.04
CA ALA A 131 -5.98 12.35 -14.97
C ALA A 131 -4.47 12.43 -15.27
N ASP A 132 -3.68 12.29 -14.21
CA ASP A 132 -2.23 12.16 -14.26
C ASP A 132 -1.78 10.94 -13.44
N TYR A 133 -0.64 10.33 -13.83
CA TYR A 133 -0.17 9.12 -13.14
C TYR A 133 0.25 9.36 -11.70
N GLU A 134 0.81 10.53 -11.39
CA GLU A 134 1.31 10.81 -10.06
C GLU A 134 0.15 10.82 -9.05
N THR A 135 -0.96 11.45 -9.39
CA THR A 135 -2.16 11.54 -8.54
C THR A 135 -2.99 10.27 -8.60
N THR A 136 -3.24 9.72 -9.79
CA THR A 136 -4.16 8.59 -9.97
C THR A 136 -3.54 7.26 -9.57
N LEU A 137 -2.28 6.99 -9.91
CA LEU A 137 -1.57 5.77 -9.51
C LEU A 137 -0.80 5.99 -8.21
N ARG A 138 -1.44 6.67 -7.25
CA ARG A 138 -0.86 6.92 -5.94
C ARG A 138 -1.14 5.75 -5.00
N PRO A 139 -0.12 5.00 -4.56
CA PRO A 139 -0.35 3.83 -3.73
C PRO A 139 -0.46 4.17 -2.23
N ASN A 140 -1.14 3.30 -1.49
CA ASN A 140 -0.95 3.15 -0.06
C ASN A 140 0.24 2.21 0.17
N VAL A 141 1.19 2.59 1.02
CA VAL A 141 2.46 1.85 1.19
C VAL A 141 2.68 1.36 2.61
N GLY A 142 3.27 0.18 2.74
CA GLY A 142 3.67 -0.36 4.04
C GLY A 142 4.79 -1.39 3.88
N PRO A 143 5.70 -1.52 4.85
CA PRO A 143 6.61 -2.65 4.85
C PRO A 143 5.79 -3.94 4.96
N THR A 144 6.24 -5.04 4.35
CA THR A 144 5.47 -6.31 4.30
C THR A 144 5.22 -6.93 5.67
N VAL A 145 5.96 -6.49 6.69
CA VAL A 145 5.73 -6.89 8.09
C VAL A 145 4.57 -6.13 8.71
N ALA A 146 4.30 -4.90 8.26
CA ALA A 146 3.19 -4.10 8.73
C ALA A 146 1.90 -4.61 8.09
N ARG A 147 0.88 -4.80 8.92
CA ARG A 147 -0.48 -5.17 8.47
C ARG A 147 -1.37 -3.94 8.29
N SER A 148 -0.75 -2.86 7.86
CA SER A 148 -1.34 -1.55 7.64
C SER A 148 -0.60 -0.86 6.51
N ARG A 149 -1.31 -0.04 5.75
CA ARG A 149 -0.74 0.76 4.66
C ARG A 149 -1.01 2.23 4.93
N ILE A 150 -0.06 3.08 4.55
CA ILE A 150 -0.16 4.53 4.74
C ILE A 150 -0.18 5.26 3.39
N ALA A 151 -1.01 6.27 3.27
CA ALA A 151 -0.87 7.27 2.24
C ALA A 151 0.34 8.17 2.57
N THR A 152 1.29 8.31 1.65
CA THR A 152 2.57 8.99 1.92
C THR A 152 2.55 10.51 1.82
N ARG A 153 1.65 11.07 1.00
CA ARG A 153 1.44 12.51 0.84
C ARG A 153 0.18 12.97 1.60
N PRO A 154 0.09 14.24 2.00
CA PRO A 154 -1.15 14.78 2.52
C PRO A 154 -2.28 14.77 1.46
N PRO A 155 -3.54 15.04 1.87
CA PRO A 155 -4.60 15.39 0.94
C PRO A 155 -4.22 16.62 0.09
N PRO A 156 -4.69 16.72 -1.17
CA PRO A 156 -4.50 17.91 -1.99
C PRO A 156 -5.06 19.16 -1.30
N GLY A 157 -4.35 20.29 -1.42
CA GLY A 157 -4.77 21.57 -0.83
C GLY A 157 -4.64 21.66 0.69
N ALA A 158 -4.18 20.61 1.38
CA ALA A 158 -4.03 20.63 2.83
C ALA A 158 -2.83 21.49 3.27
N THR A 159 -3.01 22.27 4.33
CA THR A 159 -1.99 23.18 4.85
C THR A 159 -1.35 22.58 6.11
N LEU A 160 -0.02 22.51 6.14
CA LEU A 160 0.70 22.00 7.31
C LEU A 160 0.53 22.96 8.50
N ALA A 161 -0.08 22.48 9.57
CA ALA A 161 -0.25 23.21 10.82
C ALA A 161 0.90 22.92 11.79
N GLU A 162 1.26 21.64 11.94
CA GLU A 162 2.24 21.21 12.94
C GLU A 162 3.05 20.01 12.48
N ARG A 163 4.27 19.86 13.01
CA ARG A 163 5.11 18.68 12.84
C ARG A 163 5.92 18.40 14.11
N TYR A 164 5.88 17.15 14.56
CA TYR A 164 6.69 16.67 15.69
C TYR A 164 7.07 15.18 15.51
N GLU A 165 7.99 14.69 16.34
CA GLU A 165 8.44 13.30 16.36
C GLU A 165 8.08 12.69 17.72
N LEU A 166 7.54 11.48 17.70
CA LEU A 166 7.15 10.71 18.88
C LEU A 166 8.34 9.92 19.43
N ASP A 167 8.21 9.41 20.66
CA ASP A 167 9.23 8.54 21.28
C ASP A 167 9.42 7.22 20.52
N THR A 168 8.44 6.80 19.72
CA THR A 168 8.57 5.65 18.82
C THR A 168 9.44 5.93 17.58
N GLY A 169 9.88 7.18 17.40
CA GLY A 169 10.54 7.67 16.19
C GLY A 169 9.58 7.85 15.01
N ALA A 170 8.26 7.78 15.22
CA ALA A 170 7.29 8.13 14.21
C ALA A 170 7.17 9.66 14.10
N VAL A 171 7.03 10.18 12.87
CA VAL A 171 6.82 11.61 12.63
C VAL A 171 5.35 11.87 12.39
N VAL A 172 4.80 12.81 13.14
CA VAL A 172 3.44 13.30 12.98
C VAL A 172 3.48 14.63 12.24
N ARG A 173 2.56 14.80 11.29
CA ARG A 173 2.27 16.08 10.66
C ARG A 173 0.77 16.32 10.73
N ARG A 174 0.35 17.44 11.31
CA ARG A 174 -1.05 17.85 11.31
C ARG A 174 -1.30 18.77 10.12
N TYR A 175 -2.31 18.43 9.32
CA TYR A 175 -2.73 19.26 8.21
C TYR A 175 -4.15 19.75 8.42
N GLY A 176 -4.35 21.05 8.29
CA GLY A 176 -5.67 21.66 8.14
C GLY A 176 -6.19 21.46 6.72
N GLY A 177 -7.50 21.20 6.59
CA GLY A 177 -8.15 21.06 5.28
C GLY A 177 -9.66 21.22 5.34
N ASP A 178 -10.31 21.11 4.19
CA ASP A 178 -11.77 21.18 4.13
C ASP A 178 -12.40 19.95 4.81
N GLY A 179 -13.09 20.18 5.93
CA GLY A 179 -13.73 19.13 6.72
C GLY A 179 -12.93 18.75 7.95
N LEU A 180 -12.46 17.50 8.03
CA LEU A 180 -11.67 17.02 9.16
C LEU A 180 -10.17 17.19 8.89
N ASP A 181 -9.48 17.78 9.86
CA ASP A 181 -8.03 17.82 9.91
C ASP A 181 -7.42 16.42 9.81
N THR A 182 -6.20 16.38 9.26
CA THR A 182 -5.48 15.13 9.03
C THR A 182 -4.32 14.98 10.00
N TYR A 183 -4.37 13.93 10.82
CA TYR A 183 -3.24 13.39 11.58
C TYR A 183 -2.42 12.49 10.65
N HIS A 184 -1.38 13.04 10.03
CA HIS A 184 -0.57 12.32 9.05
C HIS A 184 0.64 11.68 9.72
N LEU A 185 0.56 10.39 9.95
CA LEU A 185 1.58 9.58 10.60
C LEU A 185 2.60 9.04 9.57
N THR A 186 3.88 9.15 9.88
CA THR A 186 4.97 8.47 9.18
C THR A 186 5.74 7.63 10.19
N PRO A 187 5.46 6.33 10.32
CA PRO A 187 6.19 5.44 11.23
C PRO A 187 7.69 5.43 10.93
N ALA A 188 8.51 5.13 11.94
CA ALA A 188 9.97 5.11 11.80
C ALA A 188 10.43 4.19 10.66
N GLU A 189 9.81 3.02 10.52
CA GLU A 189 10.12 2.02 9.51
C GLU A 189 9.81 2.48 8.07
N HIS A 190 8.95 3.49 7.88
CA HIS A 190 8.68 4.08 6.57
C HIS A 190 9.78 5.03 6.10
N ARG A 191 10.71 5.39 6.97
CA ARG A 191 11.89 6.21 6.63
C ARG A 191 13.14 5.37 6.34
N LEU A 192 13.04 4.03 6.45
CA LEU A 192 14.14 3.12 6.13
C LEU A 192 14.41 3.11 4.62
N ASP A 193 15.69 2.97 4.24
CA ASP A 193 16.06 2.71 2.86
C ASP A 193 15.67 1.29 2.42
N ALA A 194 15.86 1.00 1.13
CA ALA A 194 15.44 -0.27 0.55
C ALA A 194 16.19 -1.48 1.15
N GLU A 195 17.48 -1.34 1.46
CA GLU A 195 18.31 -2.42 1.98
C GLU A 195 17.94 -2.76 3.43
N THR A 196 17.76 -1.72 4.25
CA THR A 196 17.32 -1.84 5.63
C THR A 196 15.90 -2.40 5.70
N THR A 197 15.02 -2.01 4.78
CA THR A 197 13.67 -2.61 4.69
C THR A 197 13.71 -4.08 4.28
N ALA A 198 14.55 -4.44 3.31
CA ALA A 198 14.76 -5.85 2.94
C ALA A 198 15.24 -6.69 4.14
N THR A 199 16.07 -6.08 5.01
CA THR A 199 16.51 -6.69 6.26
C THR A 199 15.35 -6.90 7.23
N LEU A 200 14.49 -5.90 7.43
CA LEU A 200 13.28 -6.03 8.26
C LEU A 200 12.39 -7.18 7.77
N ALA A 201 12.17 -7.27 6.46
CA ALA A 201 11.40 -8.34 5.84
C ALA A 201 12.08 -9.72 6.01
N ALA A 202 13.40 -9.80 5.90
CA ALA A 202 14.16 -11.02 6.13
C ALA A 202 14.13 -11.47 7.60
N ALA A 203 14.17 -10.54 8.55
CA ALA A 203 14.01 -10.82 9.98
C ALA A 203 12.59 -11.35 10.28
N TYR A 204 11.56 -10.71 9.71
CA TYR A 204 10.18 -11.18 9.85
C TYR A 204 9.98 -12.60 9.28
N ARG A 205 10.51 -12.89 8.08
CA ARG A 205 10.44 -14.23 7.47
C ARG A 205 11.07 -15.31 8.36
N ARG A 206 12.18 -14.99 9.04
CA ARG A 206 12.82 -15.91 10.01
C ARG A 206 11.92 -16.20 11.21
N LEU A 207 11.24 -15.19 11.76
CA LEU A 207 10.26 -15.39 12.83
C LEU A 207 9.07 -16.23 12.37
N ALA A 208 8.49 -15.89 11.22
CA ALA A 208 7.30 -16.56 10.69
C ALA A 208 7.54 -18.06 10.42
N ARG A 209 8.77 -18.44 10.05
CA ARG A 209 9.18 -19.83 9.82
C ARG A 209 9.63 -20.57 11.09
N GLY A 210 9.55 -19.94 12.26
CA GLY A 210 10.02 -20.53 13.52
C GLY A 210 11.54 -20.68 13.62
N GLY A 211 12.30 -19.99 12.75
CA GLY A 211 13.77 -20.08 12.72
C GLY A 211 14.46 -19.39 13.90
N VAL A 212 13.70 -18.73 14.77
CA VAL A 212 14.20 -18.05 15.97
C VAL A 212 13.26 -18.30 17.13
N THR A 213 13.80 -18.83 18.24
CA THR A 213 13.06 -19.07 19.48
C THR A 213 13.38 -17.98 20.52
N GLY A 214 12.52 -17.83 21.52
CA GLY A 214 12.78 -16.96 22.68
C GLY A 214 11.69 -15.97 23.06
N GLY A 215 10.43 -16.20 22.68
CA GLY A 215 9.30 -15.36 23.08
C GLY A 215 9.54 -13.87 22.76
N GLU A 216 9.50 -13.02 23.78
CA GLU A 216 9.74 -11.58 23.70
C GLU A 216 11.12 -11.17 23.16
N ARG A 217 12.12 -12.06 23.26
CA ARG A 217 13.47 -11.83 22.74
C ARG A 217 13.63 -12.24 21.28
N ALA A 218 12.65 -12.94 20.70
CA ALA A 218 12.74 -13.45 19.34
C ALA A 218 12.92 -12.33 18.29
N PRO A 219 12.21 -11.20 18.33
CA PRO A 219 12.41 -10.12 17.35
C PRO A 219 13.85 -9.58 17.33
N ALA A 220 14.42 -9.32 18.50
CA ALA A 220 15.80 -8.81 18.61
C ALA A 220 16.82 -9.80 18.03
N ARG A 221 16.63 -11.10 18.28
CA ARG A 221 17.48 -12.15 17.72
C ARG A 221 17.32 -12.28 16.20
N ALA A 222 16.10 -12.18 15.69
CA ALA A 222 15.82 -12.28 14.26
C ALA A 222 16.45 -11.12 13.48
N VAL A 223 16.39 -9.90 14.02
CA VAL A 223 17.05 -8.73 13.42
C VAL A 223 18.57 -8.90 13.44
N ARG A 224 19.18 -9.22 14.58
CA ARG A 224 20.65 -9.40 14.67
C ARG A 224 21.19 -10.53 13.78
N ALA A 225 20.37 -11.53 13.48
CA ALA A 225 20.73 -12.60 12.56
C ALA A 225 20.57 -12.22 11.07
N ALA A 226 19.90 -11.11 10.77
CA ALA A 226 19.64 -10.63 9.42
C ALA A 226 20.44 -9.38 9.06
N ALA A 227 20.72 -8.52 10.04
CA ALA A 227 21.24 -7.18 9.83
C ALA A 227 22.75 -7.15 9.60
N ALA A 228 23.19 -6.19 8.78
CA ALA A 228 24.57 -5.78 8.66
C ALA A 228 24.98 -4.86 9.83
N VAL A 229 26.28 -4.65 10.02
CA VAL A 229 26.85 -3.94 11.19
C VAL A 229 26.47 -2.46 11.23
N ASP A 230 26.29 -1.84 10.07
CA ASP A 230 25.98 -0.42 9.87
C ASP A 230 24.48 -0.11 9.86
N GLN A 231 23.62 -1.13 9.89
CA GLN A 231 22.17 -0.93 9.85
C GLN A 231 21.62 -0.48 11.21
N PRO A 232 20.49 0.27 11.23
CA PRO A 232 19.86 0.77 12.45
C PRO A 232 19.13 -0.37 13.19
N VAL A 233 19.89 -1.23 13.86
CA VAL A 233 19.39 -2.45 14.54
C VAL A 233 18.27 -2.14 15.52
N GLU A 234 18.39 -1.09 16.35
CA GLU A 234 17.37 -0.79 17.35
C GLU A 234 16.03 -0.36 16.70
N THR A 235 16.07 0.41 15.60
CA THR A 235 14.87 0.75 14.82
C THR A 235 14.22 -0.48 14.20
N LEU A 236 15.03 -1.38 13.63
CA LEU A 236 14.55 -2.65 13.08
C LEU A 236 13.91 -3.54 14.15
N VAL A 237 14.50 -3.62 15.35
CA VAL A 237 13.96 -4.38 16.49
C VAL A 237 12.66 -3.77 16.98
N ALA A 238 12.59 -2.45 17.13
CA ALA A 238 11.38 -1.74 17.53
C ALA A 238 10.24 -1.97 16.52
N ALA A 239 10.50 -1.78 15.23
CA ALA A 239 9.53 -2.02 14.17
C ALA A 239 9.04 -3.48 14.16
N LEU A 240 9.97 -4.45 14.26
CA LEU A 240 9.60 -5.85 14.25
C LEU A 240 8.78 -6.23 15.49
N ARG A 241 9.12 -5.70 16.68
CA ARG A 241 8.32 -5.89 17.90
C ARG A 241 6.93 -5.31 17.73
N LYS A 242 6.82 -4.04 17.34
CA LYS A 242 5.56 -3.33 17.09
C LYS A 242 4.60 -4.13 16.22
N HIS A 243 5.10 -4.75 15.15
CA HIS A 243 4.25 -5.48 14.19
C HIS A 243 4.04 -6.97 14.50
N THR A 244 4.82 -7.58 15.40
CA THR A 244 4.71 -9.03 15.71
C THR A 244 4.22 -9.31 17.12
N LEU A 245 4.66 -8.49 18.07
CA LEU A 245 4.32 -8.55 19.50
C LEU A 245 3.61 -7.29 19.96
N GLY A 246 3.24 -6.40 19.05
CA GLY A 246 2.60 -5.13 19.35
C GLY A 246 1.19 -5.00 18.78
N LEU A 247 0.60 -3.82 18.90
CA LEU A 247 -0.65 -3.41 18.25
C LEU A 247 -0.40 -2.81 16.85
N GLY A 248 0.80 -3.01 16.29
CA GLY A 248 1.18 -2.48 15.00
C GLY A 248 1.23 -0.95 15.02
N VAL A 249 0.79 -0.33 13.93
CA VAL A 249 0.76 1.13 13.79
C VAL A 249 -0.10 1.85 14.85
N VAL A 250 -0.99 1.14 15.54
CA VAL A 250 -1.83 1.73 16.58
C VAL A 250 -1.00 2.16 17.80
N GLU A 251 0.13 1.51 18.07
CA GLU A 251 1.07 1.94 19.13
C GLU A 251 1.61 3.34 18.86
N ASP A 252 1.86 3.69 17.59
CA ASP A 252 2.33 5.03 17.23
C ASP A 252 1.27 6.11 17.51
N TYR A 253 -0.02 5.77 17.51
CA TYR A 253 -1.05 6.73 17.91
C TYR A 253 -1.05 6.95 19.42
N PHE A 254 -1.01 5.88 20.21
CA PHE A 254 -1.06 5.98 21.68
C PHE A 254 0.27 6.41 22.32
N ALA A 255 1.36 6.43 21.55
CA ALA A 255 2.61 7.10 21.95
C ALA A 255 2.49 8.62 21.95
N ASP A 256 1.49 9.20 21.28
CA ASP A 256 1.16 10.62 21.39
C ASP A 256 0.21 10.84 22.58
N PRO A 257 0.62 11.54 23.66
CA PRO A 257 -0.21 11.75 24.83
C PRO A 257 -1.48 12.58 24.54
N ALA A 258 -1.53 13.31 23.43
CA ALA A 258 -2.73 14.03 23.01
C ALA A 258 -3.77 13.13 22.32
N VAL A 259 -3.40 11.90 21.91
CA VAL A 259 -4.34 10.95 21.31
C VAL A 259 -5.01 10.08 22.37
N THR A 260 -6.33 10.21 22.51
CA THR A 260 -7.10 9.48 23.51
C THR A 260 -7.82 8.25 22.96
N ASP A 261 -8.17 8.26 21.67
CA ASP A 261 -8.93 7.20 21.03
C ASP A 261 -8.42 6.92 19.61
N ALA A 262 -8.45 5.66 19.20
CA ALA A 262 -8.28 5.24 17.81
C ALA A 262 -9.49 4.42 17.35
N PHE A 263 -10.12 4.83 16.26
CA PHE A 263 -11.32 4.22 15.69
C PHE A 263 -10.98 3.49 14.40
N VAL A 264 -11.17 2.18 14.42
CA VAL A 264 -11.11 1.30 13.24
C VAL A 264 -12.54 0.93 12.89
N THR A 265 -13.07 1.46 11.79
CA THR A 265 -14.47 1.26 11.38
C THR A 265 -14.52 0.32 10.17
N ALA A 266 -15.43 -0.65 10.17
CA ALA A 266 -15.64 -1.54 9.02
C ALA A 266 -16.32 -0.81 7.84
N PRO A 267 -16.06 -1.18 6.58
CA PRO A 267 -15.00 -2.12 6.13
C PRO A 267 -13.59 -1.55 6.39
N VAL A 268 -12.73 -2.37 7.00
CA VAL A 268 -11.47 -1.93 7.64
C VAL A 268 -10.33 -1.66 6.65
N ASP A 269 -10.46 -2.26 5.48
CA ASP A 269 -9.58 -2.18 4.32
C ASP A 269 -9.90 -0.98 3.42
N GLU A 270 -11.15 -0.49 3.44
CA GLU A 270 -11.55 0.73 2.73
C GLU A 270 -11.40 1.99 3.59
N ASN A 271 -11.69 1.87 4.90
CA ASN A 271 -11.73 3.01 5.81
C ASN A 271 -10.38 3.29 6.45
N ARG A 272 -10.03 4.58 6.49
CA ARG A 272 -8.87 5.06 7.25
C ARG A 272 -9.18 5.04 8.74
N ILE A 273 -8.16 4.77 9.55
CA ILE A 273 -8.24 4.95 10.99
C ILE A 273 -8.57 6.42 11.28
N ARG A 274 -9.43 6.66 12.26
CA ARG A 274 -9.66 8.00 12.82
C ARG A 274 -9.11 8.04 14.22
N VAL A 275 -8.62 9.20 14.65
CA VAL A 275 -8.12 9.37 16.02
C VAL A 275 -8.82 10.53 16.69
N ARG A 276 -8.92 10.47 18.02
CA ARG A 276 -9.25 11.63 18.84
C ARG A 276 -7.95 12.26 19.34
N HIS A 277 -7.64 13.47 18.91
CA HIS A 277 -6.45 14.23 19.31
C HIS A 277 -6.91 15.53 19.98
N ASP A 278 -6.52 15.77 21.23
CA ASP A 278 -6.95 16.92 22.04
C ASP A 278 -8.48 17.16 22.06
N GLY A 279 -9.25 16.06 22.05
CA GLY A 279 -10.71 16.09 22.04
C GLY A 279 -11.36 16.26 20.66
N GLU A 280 -10.58 16.54 19.61
CA GLU A 280 -11.04 16.66 18.24
C GLU A 280 -10.89 15.35 17.48
N THR A 281 -11.79 15.06 16.53
CA THR A 281 -11.67 13.85 15.68
C THR A 281 -10.92 14.19 14.41
N LEU A 282 -9.78 13.55 14.18
CA LEU A 282 -8.96 13.73 12.99
C LEU A 282 -9.02 12.48 12.12
N ARG A 283 -8.94 12.68 10.80
CA ARG A 283 -8.68 11.59 9.85
C ARG A 283 -7.19 11.26 9.90
N THR A 284 -6.85 9.99 9.71
CA THR A 284 -5.43 9.61 9.54
C THR A 284 -5.11 9.30 8.09
N ASN A 285 -3.84 9.10 7.78
CA ASN A 285 -3.37 8.58 6.49
C ASN A 285 -3.24 7.05 6.47
N VAL A 286 -3.72 6.33 7.49
CA VAL A 286 -3.47 4.90 7.66
C VAL A 286 -4.74 4.09 7.43
N ARG A 287 -4.64 3.03 6.64
CA ARG A 287 -5.64 1.96 6.50
C ARG A 287 -5.08 0.66 7.07
N LEU A 288 -5.93 -0.16 7.69
CA LEU A 288 -5.54 -1.52 8.04
C LEU A 288 -5.76 -2.43 6.84
N THR A 289 -4.98 -3.51 6.74
CA THR A 289 -5.39 -4.62 5.87
C THR A 289 -6.37 -5.51 6.63
N THR A 290 -7.14 -6.33 5.92
CA THR A 290 -8.02 -7.36 6.52
C THR A 290 -7.22 -8.26 7.47
N ASP A 291 -6.05 -8.73 7.04
CA ASP A 291 -5.11 -9.50 7.88
C ASP A 291 -4.65 -8.75 9.14
N GLY A 292 -4.59 -7.42 9.07
CA GLY A 292 -4.24 -6.54 10.19
C GLY A 292 -5.35 -6.42 11.21
N ALA A 293 -6.59 -6.20 10.74
CA ALA A 293 -7.77 -6.21 11.61
C ALA A 293 -7.95 -7.57 12.27
N ASP A 294 -7.77 -8.67 11.54
CA ASP A 294 -7.82 -10.03 12.08
C ASP A 294 -6.71 -10.30 13.10
N ALA A 295 -5.52 -9.72 12.90
CA ALA A 295 -4.42 -9.80 13.87
C ALA A 295 -4.79 -9.13 15.19
N LEU A 296 -5.30 -7.89 15.11
CA LEU A 296 -5.73 -7.11 16.26
C LEU A 296 -6.88 -7.80 16.99
N ALA A 297 -7.90 -8.25 16.28
CA ALA A 297 -9.02 -9.00 16.84
C ALA A 297 -8.55 -10.30 17.50
N SER A 298 -7.65 -11.05 16.86
CA SER A 298 -7.04 -12.26 17.45
C SER A 298 -6.26 -11.95 18.73
N ARG A 299 -5.60 -10.80 18.79
CA ARG A 299 -4.83 -10.35 19.95
C ARG A 299 -5.72 -9.96 21.11
N PHE A 300 -6.71 -9.09 20.87
CA PHE A 300 -7.68 -8.71 21.91
C PHE A 300 -8.44 -9.94 22.43
N ARG A 301 -8.78 -10.90 21.56
CA ARG A 301 -9.36 -12.18 22.01
C ARG A 301 -8.45 -12.91 22.99
N ARG A 302 -7.15 -13.01 22.69
CA ARG A 302 -6.18 -13.64 23.59
C ARG A 302 -6.02 -12.88 24.91
N SER A 303 -6.01 -11.54 24.91
CA SER A 303 -5.81 -10.76 26.15
C SER A 303 -7.08 -10.63 27.00
N SER A 304 -8.26 -10.66 26.37
CA SER A 304 -9.54 -10.46 27.06
C SER A 304 -9.94 -11.57 28.04
N GLY A 305 -9.39 -12.78 27.88
CA GLY A 305 -9.81 -13.98 28.63
C GLY A 305 -11.29 -14.35 28.49
N ARG A 306 -12.06 -13.70 27.60
CA ARG A 306 -13.51 -13.87 27.43
C ARG A 306 -13.83 -14.59 26.12
N ALA A 307 -14.91 -15.37 26.12
CA ALA A 307 -15.36 -16.08 24.93
C ALA A 307 -15.97 -15.10 23.91
N PHE A 308 -15.23 -14.80 22.84
CA PHE A 308 -15.76 -14.18 21.63
C PHE A 308 -16.47 -15.26 20.79
N SER A 309 -17.69 -14.99 20.35
CA SER A 309 -18.46 -15.91 19.49
C SER A 309 -19.34 -15.13 18.52
N ARG A 310 -19.87 -15.79 17.49
CA ARG A 310 -20.88 -15.16 16.61
C ARG A 310 -22.13 -14.71 17.39
N ALA A 311 -22.43 -15.34 18.52
CA ALA A 311 -23.57 -14.99 19.38
C ALA A 311 -23.28 -13.79 20.32
N SER A 312 -22.01 -13.43 20.52
CA SER A 312 -21.60 -12.23 21.27
C SER A 312 -20.42 -11.57 20.53
N PRO A 313 -20.72 -10.77 19.49
CA PRO A 313 -19.71 -10.22 18.59
C PRO A 313 -18.97 -9.01 19.18
N THR A 314 -19.16 -8.72 20.47
CA THR A 314 -18.53 -7.60 21.17
C THR A 314 -17.50 -8.12 22.16
N LEU A 315 -16.32 -7.51 22.14
CA LEU A 315 -15.24 -7.81 23.07
C LEU A 315 -14.77 -6.54 23.77
N ALA A 316 -14.56 -6.64 25.08
CA ALA A 316 -13.83 -5.64 25.85
C ALA A 316 -12.56 -6.29 26.38
N ALA A 317 -11.41 -5.71 26.06
CA ALA A 317 -10.09 -6.21 26.42
C ALA A 317 -9.21 -5.05 26.88
N THR A 318 -8.28 -5.33 27.78
CA THR A 318 -7.13 -4.46 28.03
C THR A 318 -5.93 -5.00 27.26
N ALA A 319 -5.13 -4.09 26.73
CA ALA A 319 -3.86 -4.38 26.10
C ALA A 319 -2.88 -3.29 26.51
N ASP A 320 -1.65 -3.69 26.81
CA ASP A 320 -0.56 -2.75 26.96
C ASP A 320 -0.14 -2.31 25.55
N ALA A 321 -0.13 -1.00 25.31
CA ALA A 321 0.32 -0.35 24.08
C ALA A 321 1.68 0.31 24.33
#